data_AF-A0A0D2Q0E5-F1
#
_entry.id   AF-A0A0D2Q0E5-F1
#
_cell.length_a   1.000
_cell.length_b   1.000
_cell.length_c   1.000
_cell.angle_alpha   90.00
_cell.angle_beta   90.00
_cell.angle_gamma   90.00
#
_symmetry.space_group_name_H-M   'P 1'
#
loop_
_entity.id
_entity.type
_entity.pdbx_description
1 polymer ?
#
loop_
_entity_poly.entity_id
_entity_poly.type
_entity_poly.pdbx_seq_one_letter_code
_entity_poly.pdbx_strand_id
1 'polypeptide(L)'
;MARRLAGFLVLLLVVSICEAAFLFQPISDSHRSAALELFTPDHGSFKSLEETYEALRTFQILGIEKKPDLTATACRSISETVGSSSSTAKDLFYALKANSIAECKIDKKASKGIISRLNAAVSGASSLLDFYYSVGGLVLIKDQSSEADVHLADAEGVFRSVKAFSQSDGRWRYSSSNPESSAFAAGIALETLAGIVSLASSEIDQSLISTLKNDIIKLFDSIEKYDDGALYFDDKLVDGHEYQGPLSTTSSVLRGLTAFAAVTAENLNLPGDTMLGLAKFFLGICVPGDAKDFFNQIDSLACLESNRVSIPLILSFPSTVLSLTRKDSLKVGVSTVLGSEVPSLTVKLVGAFSSGSKDASLVESQELNFDKASGLHILNDLPKSIDVGSYTFVFEVVLHEPEHEEVYFMGSQTKVPISVTGLIKVENSEIAVLDSDLGSIESQKKLDLAGKNAISLSANHLQKLRLSFQLTTPHGRSFKPHQAFLKLRHESKVEHIFVVGNSGKQFEIVLNFLGLVEKFFYLSGKYDMELTIGDAAMVKLFVSGYRTY
;
A
#
# COMPACT_ATOMS: atom_id res chain seq x y z
N MET A 1 -13.02 -47.82 -29.38
CA MET A 1 -12.12 -47.58 -28.23
C MET A 1 -11.12 -46.52 -28.66
N ALA A 2 -10.88 -45.40 -28.01
CA ALA A 2 -11.53 -44.64 -26.95
C ALA A 2 -10.98 -43.21 -27.19
N ARG A 3 -11.82 -42.20 -27.44
CA ARG A 3 -12.40 -41.31 -26.42
C ARG A 3 -11.35 -40.55 -25.61
N ARG A 4 -11.49 -39.22 -25.66
CA ARG A 4 -11.02 -38.17 -24.72
C ARG A 4 -9.65 -37.57 -24.99
N LEU A 5 -9.66 -36.41 -25.64
CA LEU A 5 -8.79 -35.25 -25.37
C LEU A 5 -9.34 -34.04 -26.14
N ALA A 6 -10.61 -33.74 -25.94
CA ALA A 6 -11.24 -32.50 -26.39
C ALA A 6 -12.02 -31.97 -25.19
N GLY A 7 -11.36 -31.13 -24.40
CA GLY A 7 -11.92 -30.63 -23.16
C GLY A 7 -10.82 -30.14 -22.24
N PHE A 8 -10.20 -29.02 -22.58
CA PHE A 8 -9.61 -28.06 -21.64
C PHE A 8 -9.32 -26.77 -22.42
N LEU A 9 -10.39 -26.05 -22.76
CA LEU A 9 -10.33 -24.62 -23.05
C LEU A 9 -11.40 -23.97 -22.17
N VAL A 10 -11.19 -24.08 -20.86
CA VAL A 10 -11.86 -23.21 -19.90
C VAL A 10 -10.98 -21.97 -19.82
N LEU A 11 -11.54 -20.86 -20.29
CA LEU A 11 -11.10 -19.50 -20.02
C LEU A 11 -10.65 -19.38 -18.55
N LEU A 12 -9.35 -19.33 -18.32
CA LEU A 12 -8.76 -18.66 -17.17
C LEU A 12 -8.53 -17.20 -17.59
N LEU A 13 -9.61 -16.43 -17.59
CA LEU A 13 -9.56 -14.97 -17.55
C LEU A 13 -10.40 -14.52 -16.35
N VAL A 14 -9.95 -14.94 -15.17
CA VAL A 14 -10.26 -14.27 -13.90
C VAL A 14 -8.93 -13.69 -13.39
N VAL A 15 -8.38 -12.75 -14.14
CA VAL A 15 -7.30 -11.87 -13.67
C VAL A 15 -7.56 -10.50 -14.29
N SER A 16 -8.62 -9.83 -13.85
CA SER A 16 -8.80 -8.39 -14.12
C SER A 16 -9.77 -7.76 -13.11
N ILE A 17 -9.58 -8.10 -11.82
CA ILE A 17 -10.03 -7.28 -10.69
C ILE A 17 -8.92 -7.29 -9.65
N CYS A 18 -7.73 -6.90 -10.09
CA CYS A 18 -6.65 -6.41 -9.24
C CYS A 18 -6.04 -5.20 -9.95
N GLU A 19 -6.87 -4.26 -10.38
CA GLU A 19 -6.52 -2.88 -10.03
C GLU A 19 -6.81 -2.78 -8.54
N ALA A 20 -5.90 -3.34 -7.73
CA ALA A 20 -5.86 -3.01 -6.33
C ALA A 20 -5.58 -1.52 -6.32
N ALA A 21 -6.64 -0.73 -6.16
CA ALA A 21 -6.48 0.63 -5.70
C ALA A 21 -5.61 0.54 -4.46
N PHE A 22 -4.36 1.00 -4.55
CA PHE A 22 -3.43 1.02 -3.43
C PHE A 22 -3.99 2.03 -2.42
N LEU A 23 -4.88 1.53 -1.58
CA LEU A 23 -5.42 2.23 -0.44
C LEU A 23 -4.42 2.00 0.67
N PHE A 24 -3.60 3.01 0.89
CA PHE A 24 -2.65 3.00 1.99
C PHE A 24 -3.43 2.90 3.30
N GLN A 25 -3.20 1.81 4.02
CA GLN A 25 -3.70 1.64 5.36
C GLN A 25 -2.54 1.89 6.33
N PRO A 26 -2.78 2.52 7.48
CA PRO A 26 -1.78 2.56 8.53
C PRO A 26 -1.41 1.14 8.99
N ILE A 27 -0.34 1.03 9.76
CA ILE A 27 0.07 -0.22 10.39
C ILE A 27 -1.11 -0.90 11.11
N SER A 28 -1.20 -2.23 10.94
CA SER A 28 -2.35 -3.04 11.34
C SER A 28 -1.93 -4.28 12.13
N ASP A 29 -2.91 -5.05 12.63
CA ASP A 29 -2.67 -6.30 13.36
C ASP A 29 -1.94 -7.38 12.52
N SER A 30 -2.03 -7.31 11.19
CA SER A 30 -1.27 -8.21 10.32
C SER A 30 0.24 -7.96 10.43
N HIS A 31 0.66 -6.70 10.60
CA HIS A 31 2.07 -6.35 10.82
C HIS A 31 2.53 -6.85 12.19
N ARG A 32 1.70 -6.71 13.23
CA ARG A 32 2.02 -7.22 14.58
C ARG A 32 2.18 -8.75 14.57
N SER A 33 1.33 -9.44 13.82
CA SER A 33 1.38 -10.90 13.67
C SER A 33 2.63 -11.32 12.88
N ALA A 34 2.91 -10.66 11.75
CA ALA A 34 4.10 -10.93 10.94
C ALA A 34 5.41 -10.68 11.69
N ALA A 35 5.47 -9.63 12.52
CA ALA A 35 6.64 -9.35 13.34
C ALA A 35 6.99 -10.52 14.25
N LEU A 36 6.00 -11.17 14.87
CA LEU A 36 6.19 -12.33 15.73
C LEU A 36 6.64 -13.58 14.97
N GLU A 37 6.21 -13.73 13.71
CA GLU A 37 6.61 -14.85 12.86
C GLU A 37 8.04 -14.67 12.32
N LEU A 38 8.34 -13.48 11.80
CA LEU A 38 9.63 -13.15 11.19
C LEU A 38 10.76 -13.07 12.22
N PHE A 39 10.50 -12.48 13.39
CA PHE A 39 11.48 -12.39 14.48
C PHE A 39 11.31 -13.50 15.51
N THR A 40 11.42 -14.75 15.04
CA THR A 40 11.44 -15.93 15.90
C THR A 40 12.88 -16.24 16.35
N PRO A 41 13.21 -16.15 17.66
CA PRO A 41 14.54 -16.46 18.14
C PRO A 41 14.83 -17.96 18.07
N ASP A 42 16.06 -18.33 17.73
CA ASP A 42 16.53 -19.71 17.77
C ASP A 42 17.09 -20.02 19.16
N HIS A 43 16.56 -21.07 19.80
CA HIS A 43 16.94 -21.46 21.17
C HIS A 43 16.96 -20.31 22.19
N GLY A 44 16.10 -19.29 22.03
CA GLY A 44 16.01 -18.14 22.93
C GLY A 44 17.00 -17.01 22.67
N SER A 45 17.65 -16.99 21.50
CA SER A 45 18.55 -15.91 21.05
C SER A 45 18.45 -15.64 19.55
N PHE A 46 18.82 -14.44 19.12
CA PHE A 46 19.07 -14.14 17.71
C PHE A 46 20.54 -14.36 17.34
N LYS A 47 20.85 -14.43 16.04
CA LYS A 47 22.20 -14.76 15.54
C LYS A 47 23.20 -13.64 15.79
N SER A 48 22.74 -12.40 15.94
CA SER A 48 23.58 -11.24 16.16
C SER A 48 22.90 -10.18 17.03
N LEU A 49 23.69 -9.25 17.56
CA LEU A 49 23.17 -8.06 18.25
C LEU A 49 22.45 -7.10 17.30
N GLU A 50 22.77 -7.13 16.00
CA GLU A 50 22.04 -6.40 14.96
C GLU A 50 20.62 -6.93 14.84
N GLU A 51 20.45 -8.24 14.62
CA GLU A 51 19.14 -8.89 14.54
C GLU A 51 18.36 -8.75 15.86
N THR A 52 19.06 -8.80 17.00
CA THR A 52 18.47 -8.55 18.32
C THR A 52 17.90 -7.13 18.42
N TYR A 53 18.65 -6.12 17.99
CA TYR A 53 18.18 -4.74 17.96
C TYR A 53 16.98 -4.58 17.03
N GLU A 54 17.04 -5.14 15.83
CA GLU A 54 15.97 -5.06 14.82
C GLU A 54 14.66 -5.63 15.35
N ALA A 55 14.72 -6.81 15.98
CA ALA A 55 13.57 -7.44 16.61
C ALA A 55 13.01 -6.58 17.76
N LEU A 56 13.87 -6.16 18.70
CA LEU A 56 13.45 -5.38 19.86
C LEU A 56 12.83 -4.03 19.47
N ARG A 57 13.43 -3.35 18.49
CA ARG A 57 12.96 -2.07 17.96
C ARG A 57 11.62 -2.22 17.26
N THR A 58 11.49 -3.24 16.42
CA THR A 58 10.23 -3.57 15.75
C THR A 58 9.11 -3.83 16.76
N PHE A 59 9.36 -4.65 17.79
CA PHE A 59 8.38 -4.94 18.83
C PHE A 59 8.00 -3.70 19.66
N GLN A 60 8.95 -2.80 19.92
CA GLN A 60 8.71 -1.54 20.61
C GLN A 60 7.81 -0.61 19.79
N ILE A 61 8.14 -0.38 18.51
CA ILE A 61 7.34 0.47 17.61
C ILE A 61 5.93 -0.09 17.45
N LEU A 62 5.81 -1.41 17.26
CA LEU A 62 4.53 -2.10 17.11
C LEU A 62 3.82 -2.36 18.44
N GLY A 63 4.31 -1.88 19.58
CA GLY A 63 3.64 -2.05 20.88
C GLY A 63 3.22 -3.49 21.21
N ILE A 64 4.04 -4.48 20.85
CA ILE A 64 3.71 -5.90 21.04
C ILE A 64 3.90 -6.28 22.51
N GLU A 65 2.79 -6.51 23.22
CA GLU A 65 2.80 -6.87 24.64
C GLU A 65 3.34 -8.28 24.91
N LYS A 66 2.93 -9.26 24.09
CA LYS A 66 3.33 -10.66 24.21
C LYS A 66 4.48 -10.98 23.25
N LYS A 67 5.67 -10.54 23.61
CA LYS A 67 6.92 -10.83 22.87
C LYS A 67 7.74 -11.93 23.55
N PRO A 68 8.65 -12.62 22.82
CA PRO A 68 9.60 -13.55 23.43
C PRO A 68 10.43 -12.88 24.53
N ASP A 69 10.68 -13.57 25.64
CA ASP A 69 11.58 -13.05 26.69
C ASP A 69 13.04 -13.21 26.26
N LEU A 70 13.57 -12.11 25.72
CA LEU A 70 14.93 -12.03 25.18
C LEU A 70 15.89 -11.31 26.12
N THR A 71 15.38 -10.71 27.19
CA THR A 71 16.11 -9.73 28.00
C THR A 71 17.38 -10.35 28.60
N ALA A 72 17.26 -11.53 29.21
CA ALA A 72 18.39 -12.19 29.84
C ALA A 72 19.49 -12.57 28.83
N THR A 73 19.11 -13.07 27.65
CA THR A 73 20.08 -13.48 26.62
C THR A 73 20.71 -12.26 25.93
N ALA A 74 19.90 -11.25 25.60
CA ALA A 74 20.37 -9.99 25.05
C ALA A 74 21.37 -9.30 26.01
N CYS A 75 21.03 -9.21 27.30
CA CYS A 75 21.92 -8.61 28.30
C CYS A 75 23.24 -9.38 28.46
N ARG A 76 23.23 -10.71 28.30
CA ARG A 76 24.47 -11.51 28.30
C ARG A 76 25.35 -11.12 27.11
N SER A 77 24.82 -11.16 25.89
CA SER A 77 25.56 -10.83 24.67
C SER A 77 26.05 -9.38 24.64
N ILE A 78 25.24 -8.44 25.14
CA ILE A 78 25.63 -7.03 25.30
C ILE A 78 26.81 -6.95 26.28
N SER A 79 26.69 -7.56 27.46
CA SER A 79 27.73 -7.52 28.50
C SER A 79 29.06 -8.11 28.01
N GLU A 80 29.01 -9.23 27.28
CA GLU A 80 30.18 -9.87 26.68
C GLU A 80 30.84 -8.95 25.63
N THR A 81 30.04 -8.30 24.79
CA THR A 81 30.54 -7.41 23.73
C THR A 81 31.14 -6.13 24.28
N VAL A 82 30.47 -5.48 25.24
CA VAL A 82 30.99 -4.24 25.84
C VAL A 82 32.21 -4.48 26.74
N GLY A 83 32.27 -5.64 27.40
CA GLY A 83 33.39 -6.04 28.25
C GLY A 83 34.62 -6.52 27.47
N SER A 84 34.46 -6.96 26.22
CA SER A 84 35.57 -7.45 25.40
C SER A 84 36.40 -6.31 24.80
N SER A 85 37.73 -6.40 24.98
CA SER A 85 38.70 -5.49 24.35
C SER A 85 38.86 -5.74 22.85
N SER A 86 38.41 -6.88 22.32
CA SER A 86 38.51 -7.23 20.90
C SER A 86 37.33 -6.76 20.05
N SER A 87 36.25 -6.28 20.68
CA SER A 87 35.06 -5.79 19.97
C SER A 87 35.39 -4.66 19.00
N THR A 88 34.88 -4.74 17.78
CA THR A 88 35.04 -3.67 16.79
C THR A 88 34.10 -2.50 17.10
N ALA A 89 34.27 -1.37 16.41
CA ALA A 89 33.33 -0.26 16.50
C ALA A 89 31.91 -0.69 16.07
N LYS A 90 31.80 -1.57 15.07
CA LYS A 90 30.53 -2.16 14.62
C LYS A 90 29.87 -2.99 15.73
N ASP A 91 30.63 -3.86 16.39
CA ASP A 91 30.10 -4.71 17.46
C ASP A 91 29.59 -3.86 18.64
N LEU A 92 30.37 -2.84 19.03
CA LEU A 92 29.98 -1.90 20.07
C LEU A 92 28.73 -1.10 19.68
N PHE A 93 28.64 -0.65 18.43
CA PHE A 93 27.48 0.08 17.92
C PHE A 93 26.19 -0.73 18.05
N TYR A 94 26.18 -1.98 17.58
CA TYR A 94 24.98 -2.82 17.70
C TYR A 94 24.70 -3.27 19.14
N ALA A 95 25.73 -3.48 19.96
CA ALA A 95 25.53 -3.72 21.39
C ALA A 95 24.82 -2.55 22.07
N LEU A 96 25.25 -1.32 21.77
CA LEU A 96 24.64 -0.10 22.32
C LEU A 96 23.24 0.14 21.74
N LYS A 97 23.00 -0.14 20.45
CA LYS A 97 21.66 -0.09 19.86
C LYS A 97 20.71 -1.07 20.54
N ALA A 98 21.10 -2.33 20.72
CA ALA A 98 20.27 -3.29 21.44
C ALA A 98 20.04 -2.87 22.90
N ASN A 99 21.06 -2.29 23.55
CA ASN A 99 20.97 -1.85 24.93
C ASN A 99 20.08 -0.62 25.15
N SER A 100 19.85 0.23 24.14
CA SER A 100 18.92 1.36 24.24
C SER A 100 17.46 0.93 24.44
N ILE A 101 17.17 -0.35 24.19
CA ILE A 101 15.83 -0.95 24.35
C ILE A 101 15.83 -2.01 25.46
N ALA A 102 16.89 -2.82 25.56
CA ALA A 102 16.99 -3.87 26.57
C ALA A 102 17.33 -3.33 27.97
N GLU A 103 17.87 -2.11 28.07
CA GLU A 103 18.19 -1.40 29.32
C GLU A 103 19.07 -2.22 30.29
N CYS A 104 20.02 -2.97 29.75
CA CYS A 104 20.95 -3.76 30.55
C CYS A 104 21.96 -2.84 31.26
N LYS A 105 22.36 -3.23 32.47
CA LYS A 105 23.34 -2.45 33.26
C LYS A 105 24.73 -2.55 32.64
N ILE A 106 25.23 -1.42 32.14
CA ILE A 106 26.64 -1.24 31.75
C ILE A 106 27.38 -0.57 32.90
N ASP A 107 28.50 -1.14 33.32
CA ASP A 107 29.29 -0.56 34.41
C ASP A 107 30.03 0.71 33.96
N LYS A 108 30.23 1.66 34.88
CA LYS A 108 30.85 2.96 34.56
C LYS A 108 32.26 2.84 33.98
N LYS A 109 33.03 1.85 34.40
CA LYS A 109 34.41 1.63 33.92
C LYS A 109 34.38 1.13 32.47
N ALA A 110 33.45 0.23 32.14
CA ALA A 110 33.18 -0.21 30.78
C ALA A 110 32.72 0.97 29.91
N SER A 111 31.79 1.81 30.37
CA SER A 111 31.36 3.01 29.64
C SER A 111 32.54 3.92 29.25
N LYS A 112 33.43 4.24 30.21
CA LYS A 112 34.67 5.01 29.93
C LYS A 112 35.57 4.34 28.90
N GLY A 113 35.75 3.03 29.03
CA GLY A 113 36.55 2.24 28.09
C GLY A 113 35.98 2.27 26.67
N ILE A 114 34.66 2.18 26.54
CA ILE A 114 33.94 2.26 25.25
C ILE A 114 34.11 3.65 24.64
N ILE A 115 33.86 4.72 25.41
CA ILE A 115 34.01 6.11 24.92
C ILE A 115 35.42 6.36 24.39
N SER A 116 36.46 5.93 25.12
CA SER A 116 37.85 6.06 24.70
C SER A 116 38.14 5.32 23.38
N ARG A 117 37.66 4.08 23.27
CA ARG A 117 37.84 3.26 22.05
C ARG A 117 37.11 3.84 20.84
N LEU A 118 35.89 4.32 21.03
CA LEU A 118 35.11 4.91 19.94
C LEU A 118 35.72 6.25 19.49
N ASN A 119 36.20 7.09 20.40
CA ASN A 119 36.95 8.31 20.04
C ASN A 119 38.25 8.00 19.27
N ALA A 120 38.98 6.97 19.69
CA ALA A 120 40.14 6.50 18.95
C ALA A 120 39.76 5.97 17.55
N ALA A 121 38.63 5.28 17.43
CA ALA A 121 38.09 4.80 16.16
C ALA A 121 37.67 5.95 15.23
N VAL A 122 37.03 7.01 15.75
CA VAL A 122 36.72 8.23 14.98
C VAL A 122 38.02 8.86 14.44
N SER A 123 39.05 8.96 15.28
CA SER A 123 40.33 9.57 14.90
C SER A 123 41.09 8.77 13.84
N GLY A 124 40.90 7.45 13.82
CA GLY A 124 41.51 6.53 12.84
C GLY A 124 40.60 6.16 11.66
N ALA A 125 39.39 6.74 11.58
CA ALA A 125 38.42 6.38 10.56
C ALA A 125 38.87 6.80 9.16
N SER A 126 38.68 5.91 8.19
CA SER A 126 39.07 6.15 6.78
C SER A 126 37.94 5.89 5.78
N SER A 127 36.84 5.29 6.26
CA SER A 127 35.64 5.02 5.49
C SER A 127 34.41 5.61 6.19
N LEU A 128 33.34 5.77 5.41
CA LEU A 128 32.04 6.21 5.90
C LEU A 128 31.51 5.29 7.00
N LEU A 129 31.68 3.97 6.86
CA LEU A 129 31.21 3.00 7.86
C LEU A 129 32.00 3.08 9.17
N ASP A 130 33.31 3.38 9.11
CA ASP A 130 34.11 3.61 10.32
C ASP A 130 33.55 4.79 11.11
N PHE A 131 33.27 5.91 10.43
CA PHE A 131 32.64 7.08 11.05
C PHE A 131 31.23 6.75 11.57
N TYR A 132 30.41 6.09 10.78
CA TYR A 132 29.03 5.74 11.14
C TYR A 132 28.96 4.92 12.44
N TYR A 133 29.72 3.82 12.53
CA TYR A 133 29.70 2.98 13.73
C TYR A 133 30.32 3.67 14.95
N SER A 134 31.42 4.42 14.75
CA SER A 134 32.14 5.06 15.85
C SER A 134 31.38 6.28 16.42
N VAL A 135 30.93 7.19 15.56
CA VAL A 135 30.10 8.35 15.95
C VAL A 135 28.76 7.88 16.48
N GLY A 136 28.08 6.97 15.78
CA GLY A 136 26.79 6.44 16.23
C GLY A 136 26.90 5.75 17.59
N GLY A 137 27.99 5.02 17.85
CA GLY A 137 28.27 4.45 19.16
C GLY A 137 28.45 5.51 20.24
N LEU A 138 29.12 6.62 19.94
CA LEU A 138 29.29 7.75 20.87
C LEU A 138 27.96 8.41 21.20
N VAL A 139 27.07 8.60 20.22
CA VAL A 139 25.71 9.11 20.44
C VAL A 139 24.95 8.18 21.38
N LEU A 140 24.97 6.87 21.13
CA LEU A 140 24.22 5.90 21.93
C LEU A 140 24.72 5.78 23.37
N ILE A 141 26.05 5.78 23.59
CA ILE A 141 26.61 5.70 24.95
C ILE A 141 26.41 6.99 25.74
N LYS A 142 26.32 8.15 25.07
CA LYS A 142 25.98 9.43 25.69
C LYS A 142 24.61 9.36 26.37
N ASP A 143 23.62 8.76 25.72
CA ASP A 143 22.25 8.65 26.24
C ASP A 143 22.10 7.56 27.33
N GLN A 144 23.00 6.57 27.34
CA GLN A 144 22.94 5.42 28.26
C GLN A 144 23.86 5.55 29.48
N SER A 145 24.81 6.48 29.45
CA SER A 145 25.76 6.69 30.54
C SER A 145 25.41 7.93 31.36
N SER A 146 25.75 7.91 32.65
CA SER A 146 25.66 9.09 33.51
C SER A 146 26.90 9.99 33.37
N GLU A 147 27.73 9.79 32.34
CA GLU A 147 28.96 10.53 32.12
C GLU A 147 28.67 11.77 31.27
N ALA A 148 28.93 12.95 31.84
CA ALA A 148 28.53 14.22 31.26
C ALA A 148 29.36 14.65 30.03
N ASP A 149 30.49 14.01 29.74
CA ASP A 149 31.50 14.54 28.81
C ASP A 149 31.70 13.69 27.54
N VAL A 150 30.62 13.17 26.95
CA VAL A 150 30.70 12.51 25.63
C VAL A 150 30.61 13.55 24.53
N HIS A 151 31.78 14.03 24.08
CA HIS A 151 31.91 15.02 23.02
C HIS A 151 33.01 14.65 22.02
N LEU A 152 32.88 15.15 20.79
CA LEU A 152 33.95 15.11 19.79
C LEU A 152 34.87 16.33 19.96
N ALA A 153 36.17 16.08 20.16
CA ALA A 153 37.16 17.15 20.32
C ALA A 153 37.34 18.01 19.06
N ASP A 154 37.23 17.41 17.87
CA ASP A 154 37.30 18.07 16.57
C ASP A 154 36.05 17.74 15.74
N ALA A 155 34.87 18.16 16.23
CA ALA A 155 33.60 17.87 15.56
C ALA A 155 33.56 18.41 14.13
N GLU A 156 34.09 19.61 13.89
CA GLU A 156 34.08 20.26 12.57
C GLU A 156 35.04 19.59 11.58
N GLY A 157 36.24 19.16 12.03
CA GLY A 157 37.17 18.38 11.19
C GLY A 157 36.62 17.00 10.85
N VAL A 158 35.94 16.34 11.79
CA VAL A 158 35.24 15.06 11.53
C VAL A 158 34.07 15.28 10.57
N PHE A 159 33.29 16.36 10.73
CA PHE A 159 32.22 16.74 9.80
C PHE A 159 32.76 16.92 8.38
N ARG A 160 33.85 17.66 8.20
CA ARG A 160 34.50 17.86 6.90
C ARG A 160 35.01 16.55 6.30
N SER A 161 35.54 15.65 7.12
CA SER A 161 35.99 14.32 6.66
C SER A 161 34.85 13.48 6.09
N VAL A 162 33.69 13.44 6.77
CA VAL A 162 32.51 12.73 6.25
C VAL A 162 31.92 13.44 5.02
N LYS A 163 31.89 14.77 5.04
CA LYS A 163 31.44 15.59 3.90
C LYS A 163 32.32 15.39 2.66
N ALA A 164 33.61 15.12 2.80
CA ALA A 164 34.51 14.90 1.67
C ALA A 164 34.13 13.70 0.79
N PHE A 165 33.30 12.77 1.29
CA PHE A 165 32.77 11.64 0.50
C PHE A 165 31.53 12.00 -0.34
N SER A 166 30.94 13.18 -0.14
CA SER A 166 29.77 13.65 -0.89
C SER A 166 30.09 13.88 -2.37
N GLN A 167 29.13 13.58 -3.24
CA GLN A 167 29.19 13.87 -4.67
C GLN A 167 28.25 15.02 -5.03
N SER A 168 28.45 15.62 -6.22
CA SER A 168 27.68 16.78 -6.69
C SER A 168 26.20 16.49 -6.96
N ASP A 169 25.84 15.22 -7.08
CA ASP A 169 24.46 14.74 -7.25
C ASP A 169 23.78 14.40 -5.91
N GLY A 170 24.43 14.70 -4.78
CA GLY A 170 23.92 14.40 -3.45
C GLY A 170 24.08 12.94 -3.03
N ARG A 171 24.74 12.08 -3.81
CA ARG A 171 25.09 10.71 -3.40
C ARG A 171 26.41 10.70 -2.62
N TRP A 172 26.66 9.65 -1.84
CA TRP A 172 27.88 9.52 -1.05
C TRP A 172 28.67 8.28 -1.40
N ARG A 173 30.00 8.40 -1.35
CA ARG A 173 30.91 7.26 -1.45
C ARG A 173 31.14 6.61 -0.08
N TYR A 174 31.50 5.34 -0.08
CA TYR A 174 31.88 4.63 1.15
C TYR A 174 33.30 4.94 1.61
N SER A 175 34.20 5.34 0.71
CA SER A 175 35.56 5.76 1.03
C SER A 175 36.13 6.61 -0.12
N SER A 176 37.28 7.24 0.10
CA SER A 176 37.99 7.98 -0.95
C SER A 176 38.50 7.08 -2.08
N SER A 177 38.76 5.80 -1.78
CA SER A 177 39.24 4.80 -2.74
C SER A 177 38.13 4.09 -3.50
N ASN A 178 36.87 4.20 -3.04
CA ASN A 178 35.72 3.63 -3.71
C ASN A 178 35.11 4.69 -4.65
N PRO A 179 35.11 4.49 -5.98
CA PRO A 179 34.52 5.46 -6.90
C PRO A 179 32.98 5.48 -6.84
N GLU A 180 32.35 4.40 -6.37
CA GLU A 180 30.91 4.24 -6.36
C GLU A 180 30.27 5.05 -5.24
N SER A 181 29.21 5.75 -5.62
CA SER A 181 28.36 6.52 -4.72
C SER A 181 26.91 6.11 -4.83
N SER A 182 26.20 6.14 -3.71
CA SER A 182 24.84 5.63 -3.63
C SER A 182 23.96 6.50 -2.74
N ALA A 183 22.64 6.44 -2.95
CA ALA A 183 21.66 7.07 -2.08
C ALA A 183 21.63 6.39 -0.70
N PHE A 184 21.78 5.05 -0.65
CA PHE A 184 21.91 4.31 0.61
C PHE A 184 23.06 4.83 1.47
N ALA A 185 24.24 5.05 0.86
CA ALA A 185 25.39 5.64 1.54
C ALA A 185 25.14 7.10 1.97
N ALA A 186 24.36 7.86 1.21
CA ALA A 186 23.97 9.22 1.60
C ALA A 186 23.15 9.21 2.89
N GLY A 187 22.20 8.28 3.04
CA GLY A 187 21.46 8.07 4.28
C GLY A 187 22.36 7.82 5.50
N ILE A 188 23.34 6.92 5.35
CA ILE A 188 24.35 6.64 6.39
C ILE A 188 25.15 7.90 6.74
N ALA A 189 25.57 8.67 5.72
CA ALA A 189 26.32 9.89 5.93
C ALA A 189 25.51 10.95 6.66
N LEU A 190 24.24 11.15 6.31
CA LEU A 190 23.35 12.09 6.99
C LEU A 190 23.13 11.73 8.46
N GLU A 191 22.91 10.45 8.77
CA GLU A 191 22.80 9.97 10.16
C GLU A 191 24.11 10.19 10.94
N THR A 192 25.25 9.96 10.29
CA THR A 192 26.58 10.20 10.88
C THR A 192 26.82 11.69 11.15
N LEU A 193 26.50 12.55 10.19
CA LEU A 193 26.63 14.01 10.31
C LEU A 193 25.71 14.56 11.40
N ALA A 194 24.50 14.00 11.53
CA ALA A 194 23.60 14.33 12.63
C ALA A 194 24.21 13.99 14.00
N GLY A 195 24.84 12.81 14.12
CA GLY A 195 25.56 12.41 15.31
C GLY A 195 26.76 13.30 15.63
N ILE A 196 27.49 13.76 14.61
CA ILE A 196 28.60 14.71 14.81
C ILE A 196 28.10 16.04 15.38
N VAL A 197 27.01 16.58 14.81
CA VAL A 197 26.38 17.82 15.29
C VAL A 197 25.91 17.67 16.74
N SER A 198 25.31 16.53 17.11
CA SER A 198 24.82 16.30 18.49
C SER A 198 25.93 16.08 19.53
N LEU A 199 27.12 15.67 19.09
CA LEU A 199 28.31 15.46 19.92
C LEU A 199 29.25 16.67 19.96
N ALA A 200 29.01 17.70 19.14
CA ALA A 200 29.82 18.89 19.11
C ALA A 200 29.72 19.68 20.43
N SER A 201 30.85 20.16 20.93
CA SER A 201 30.92 21.02 22.12
C SER A 201 30.59 22.50 21.80
N SER A 202 30.58 22.84 20.51
CA SER A 202 30.26 24.17 19.98
C SER A 202 29.44 24.03 18.71
N GLU A 203 28.76 25.10 18.32
CA GLU A 203 27.93 25.13 17.12
C GLU A 203 28.78 24.89 15.87
N ILE A 204 28.35 23.97 15.00
CA ILE A 204 28.99 23.71 13.71
C ILE A 204 28.75 24.89 12.78
N ASP A 205 29.78 25.26 12.00
CA ASP A 205 29.71 26.36 11.03
C ASP A 205 28.47 26.25 10.13
N GLN A 206 27.63 27.29 10.14
CA GLN A 206 26.37 27.34 9.40
C GLN A 206 26.58 27.22 7.88
N SER A 207 27.74 27.60 7.34
CA SER A 207 28.07 27.39 5.93
C SER A 207 28.22 25.89 5.58
N LEU A 208 28.70 25.06 6.51
CA LEU A 208 28.78 23.61 6.33
C LEU A 208 27.38 22.99 6.35
N ILE A 209 26.52 23.44 7.26
CA ILE A 209 25.12 23.02 7.34
C ILE A 209 24.36 23.41 6.06
N SER A 210 24.54 24.65 5.59
CA SER A 210 23.94 25.13 4.34
C SER A 210 24.42 24.34 3.11
N THR A 211 25.71 24.00 3.05
CA THR A 211 26.24 23.16 1.98
C THR A 211 25.61 21.77 1.98
N LEU A 212 25.50 21.15 3.16
CA LEU A 212 24.87 19.84 3.31
C LEU A 212 23.39 19.86 2.92
N LYS A 213 22.66 20.93 3.28
CA LYS A 213 21.27 21.14 2.85
C LYS A 213 21.14 21.14 1.33
N ASN A 214 22.06 21.80 0.61
CA ASN A 214 22.05 21.75 -0.85
C ASN A 214 22.29 20.34 -1.39
N ASP A 215 23.17 19.56 -0.77
CA ASP A 215 23.38 18.16 -1.17
C ASP A 215 22.14 17.30 -0.90
N ILE A 216 21.41 17.54 0.20
CA ILE A 216 20.14 16.86 0.48
C ILE A 216 19.15 17.17 -0.64
N ILE A 217 18.98 18.44 -1.03
CA ILE A 217 18.10 18.80 -2.14
C ILE A 217 18.53 18.08 -3.43
N LYS A 218 19.85 18.04 -3.72
CA LYS A 218 20.40 17.32 -4.88
C LYS A 218 20.12 15.81 -4.85
N LEU A 219 20.22 15.19 -3.67
CA LEU A 219 19.90 13.78 -3.50
C LEU A 219 18.44 13.52 -3.87
N PHE A 220 17.53 14.36 -3.39
CA PHE A 220 16.09 14.26 -3.67
C PHE A 220 15.73 14.55 -5.14
N ASP A 221 16.60 15.18 -5.93
CA ASP A 221 16.42 15.27 -7.40
C ASP A 221 16.48 13.86 -8.06
N SER A 222 17.06 12.86 -7.38
CA SER A 222 17.20 11.47 -7.88
C SER A 222 16.08 10.52 -7.43
N ILE A 223 15.09 11.02 -6.68
CA ILE A 223 13.98 10.21 -6.18
C ILE A 223 13.10 9.71 -7.33
N GLU A 224 12.73 8.43 -7.30
CA GLU A 224 11.81 7.82 -8.26
C GLU A 224 10.37 7.92 -7.75
N LYS A 225 9.40 7.82 -8.68
CA LYS A 225 7.97 8.04 -8.40
C LYS A 225 7.10 7.02 -9.13
N TYR A 226 6.18 6.41 -8.39
CA TYR A 226 5.09 5.59 -8.94
C TYR A 226 3.86 6.45 -9.31
N ASP A 227 2.98 5.90 -10.14
CA ASP A 227 1.76 6.58 -10.62
C ASP A 227 0.78 6.95 -9.48
N ASP A 228 0.82 6.23 -8.36
CA ASP A 228 0.03 6.49 -7.15
C ASP A 228 0.60 7.62 -6.25
N GLY A 229 1.74 8.17 -6.67
CA GLY A 229 2.47 9.21 -5.96
C GLY A 229 3.37 8.70 -4.84
N ALA A 230 3.57 7.39 -4.71
CA ALA A 230 4.63 6.85 -3.85
C ALA A 230 6.01 7.24 -4.41
N LEU A 231 6.93 7.57 -3.49
CA LEU A 231 8.28 8.02 -3.79
C LEU A 231 9.30 7.10 -3.14
N TYR A 232 10.39 6.79 -3.85
CA TYR A 232 11.43 5.89 -3.35
C TYR A 232 12.78 6.20 -3.98
N PHE A 233 13.83 5.69 -3.35
CA PHE A 233 15.18 5.68 -3.90
C PHE A 233 15.53 4.27 -4.36
N ASP A 234 16.07 4.15 -5.58
CA ASP A 234 16.61 2.90 -6.12
C ASP A 234 18.02 3.14 -6.65
N ASP A 235 19.00 2.54 -5.99
CA ASP A 235 20.38 2.56 -6.41
C ASP A 235 20.57 1.52 -7.51
N LYS A 236 20.40 1.93 -8.78
CA LYS A 236 20.58 1.04 -9.94
C LYS A 236 21.96 0.37 -9.88
N LEU A 237 21.97 -0.94 -10.09
CA LEU A 237 23.17 -1.78 -10.15
C LEU A 237 24.23 -1.18 -11.08
N VAL A 238 25.35 -0.81 -10.48
CA VAL A 238 26.64 -0.68 -11.18
C VAL A 238 27.54 -1.73 -10.52
N ASP A 239 27.77 -2.82 -11.25
CA ASP A 239 28.78 -3.86 -10.98
C ASP A 239 28.84 -4.52 -9.57
N GLY A 240 28.08 -5.61 -9.40
CA GLY A 240 28.50 -6.79 -8.62
C GLY A 240 28.66 -6.69 -7.09
N HIS A 241 28.52 -5.52 -6.48
CA HIS A 241 28.46 -5.35 -5.03
C HIS A 241 27.05 -5.63 -4.46
N GLU A 242 26.93 -5.82 -3.14
CA GLU A 242 25.66 -6.11 -2.44
C GLU A 242 24.62 -5.01 -2.73
N TYR A 243 23.79 -5.26 -3.74
CA TYR A 243 22.69 -4.39 -4.13
C TYR A 243 21.74 -4.18 -2.95
N GLN A 244 21.58 -2.91 -2.57
CA GLN A 244 20.58 -2.49 -1.61
C GLN A 244 19.28 -2.26 -2.37
N GLY A 245 18.25 -3.04 -2.05
CA GLY A 245 16.95 -2.89 -2.69
C GLY A 245 16.33 -1.50 -2.44
N PRO A 246 15.27 -1.15 -3.16
CA PRO A 246 14.62 0.16 -3.02
C PRO A 246 14.16 0.45 -1.59
N LEU A 247 13.70 -0.57 -0.86
CA LEU A 247 13.25 -0.44 0.52
C LEU A 247 14.39 -0.13 1.49
N SER A 248 15.52 -0.84 1.44
CA SER A 248 16.66 -0.56 2.31
C SER A 248 17.31 0.78 1.99
N THR A 249 17.41 1.13 0.70
CA THR A 249 17.91 2.42 0.21
C THR A 249 17.05 3.58 0.72
N THR A 250 15.73 3.50 0.50
CA THR A 250 14.80 4.54 0.96
C THR A 250 14.78 4.65 2.49
N SER A 251 14.87 3.52 3.20
CA SER A 251 14.94 3.49 4.67
C SER A 251 16.18 4.21 5.20
N SER A 252 17.35 3.92 4.62
CA SER A 252 18.61 4.59 4.98
C SER A 252 18.52 6.11 4.80
N VAL A 253 18.03 6.56 3.63
CA VAL A 253 17.89 8.01 3.34
C VAL A 253 16.94 8.68 4.31
N LEU A 254 15.76 8.09 4.55
CA LEU A 254 14.76 8.67 5.45
C LEU A 254 15.24 8.74 6.90
N ARG A 255 15.91 7.69 7.39
CA ARG A 255 16.49 7.68 8.74
C ARG A 255 17.58 8.74 8.88
N GLY A 256 18.47 8.85 7.89
CA GLY A 256 19.51 9.88 7.86
C GLY A 256 18.93 11.30 7.81
N LEU A 257 17.94 11.53 6.94
CA LEU A 257 17.26 12.81 6.80
C LEU A 257 16.60 13.24 8.11
N THR A 258 15.81 12.36 8.72
CA THR A 258 15.06 12.67 9.95
C THR A 258 15.99 12.85 11.15
N ALA A 259 17.05 12.06 11.25
CA ALA A 259 18.10 12.25 12.25
C ALA A 259 18.78 13.62 12.10
N PHE A 260 19.11 14.02 10.88
CA PHE A 260 19.72 15.32 10.62
C PHE A 260 18.77 16.48 10.91
N ALA A 261 17.52 16.39 10.45
CA ALA A 261 16.49 17.38 10.74
C ALA A 261 16.25 17.59 12.25
N ALA A 262 16.41 16.53 13.06
CA ALA A 262 16.23 16.61 14.51
C ALA A 262 17.29 17.47 15.22
N VAL A 263 18.50 17.57 14.66
CA VAL A 263 19.63 18.28 15.27
C VAL A 263 19.87 19.67 14.65
N THR A 264 19.18 20.03 13.58
CA THR A 264 19.25 21.37 12.97
C THR A 264 18.04 22.21 13.32
N ALA A 265 18.24 23.53 13.46
CA ALA A 265 17.14 24.50 13.59
C ALA A 265 16.60 24.97 12.24
N GLU A 266 17.40 24.86 11.17
CA GLU A 266 16.98 25.27 9.83
C GLU A 266 16.00 24.27 9.20
N ASN A 267 14.97 24.79 8.53
CA ASN A 267 14.11 23.98 7.67
C ASN A 267 14.93 23.45 6.48
N LEU A 268 14.84 22.16 6.18
CA LEU A 268 15.53 21.52 5.06
C LEU A 268 14.96 21.93 3.68
N ASN A 269 13.85 22.67 3.65
CA ASN A 269 13.15 23.15 2.45
C ASN A 269 12.73 22.01 1.50
N LEU A 270 12.39 20.84 2.06
CA LEU A 270 11.82 19.74 1.28
C LEU A 270 10.31 19.94 1.12
N PRO A 271 9.75 19.71 -0.08
CA PRO A 271 8.30 19.74 -0.30
C PRO A 271 7.57 18.73 0.58
N GLY A 272 6.46 19.12 1.22
CA GLY A 272 5.70 18.23 2.13
C GLY A 272 5.16 16.97 1.46
N ASP A 273 4.88 17.02 0.15
CA ASP A 273 4.48 15.86 -0.64
C ASP A 273 5.58 14.80 -0.76
N THR A 274 6.83 15.18 -0.49
CA THR A 274 7.96 14.24 -0.43
C THR A 274 7.80 13.25 0.71
N MET A 275 7.52 13.73 1.93
CA MET A 275 7.32 12.85 3.10
C MET A 275 6.07 11.98 2.94
N LEU A 276 5.00 12.54 2.36
CA LEU A 276 3.80 11.79 2.03
C LEU A 276 4.06 10.70 0.98
N GLY A 277 4.84 10.99 -0.06
CA GLY A 277 5.22 10.01 -1.07
C GLY A 277 6.08 8.88 -0.51
N LEU A 278 7.03 9.19 0.37
CA LEU A 278 7.83 8.19 1.09
C LEU A 278 6.95 7.31 1.99
N ALA A 279 5.99 7.91 2.71
CA ALA A 279 5.03 7.17 3.53
C ALA A 279 4.19 6.20 2.69
N LYS A 280 3.70 6.64 1.53
CA LYS A 280 2.97 5.80 0.58
C LYS A 280 3.83 4.62 0.12
N PHE A 281 5.10 4.83 -0.20
CA PHE A 281 6.00 3.75 -0.61
C PHE A 281 6.09 2.66 0.47
N PHE A 282 6.39 3.04 1.72
CA PHE A 282 6.49 2.06 2.80
C PHE A 282 5.16 1.37 3.10
N LEU A 283 4.04 2.09 3.13
CA LEU A 283 2.72 1.49 3.36
C LEU A 283 2.26 0.60 2.18
N GLY A 284 2.68 0.91 0.96
CA GLY A 284 2.33 0.16 -0.25
C GLY A 284 2.95 -1.24 -0.31
N ILE A 285 4.07 -1.46 0.39
CA ILE A 285 4.78 -2.75 0.43
C ILE A 285 4.01 -3.81 1.23
N CYS A 286 3.01 -3.41 2.02
CA CYS A 286 2.24 -4.28 2.92
C CYS A 286 3.17 -4.97 3.94
N VAL A 287 3.22 -6.30 4.01
CA VAL A 287 4.11 -7.04 4.92
C VAL A 287 5.26 -7.64 4.12
N PRO A 288 6.51 -7.16 4.29
CA PRO A 288 7.69 -7.76 3.69
C PRO A 288 7.89 -9.24 4.06
N GLY A 289 8.58 -9.98 3.18
CA GLY A 289 8.77 -11.43 3.32
C GLY A 289 9.92 -11.84 4.25
N ASP A 290 10.83 -10.93 4.59
CA ASP A 290 11.97 -11.20 5.47
C ASP A 290 12.09 -10.18 6.60
N ALA A 291 12.80 -10.56 7.65
CA ALA A 291 12.93 -9.79 8.88
C ALA A 291 13.67 -8.45 8.69
N LYS A 292 14.66 -8.38 7.79
CA LYS A 292 15.47 -7.18 7.58
C LYS A 292 14.65 -6.12 6.86
N ASP A 293 13.94 -6.51 5.81
CA ASP A 293 13.04 -5.62 5.08
C ASP A 293 11.84 -5.21 5.96
N PHE A 294 11.32 -6.11 6.78
CA PHE A 294 10.29 -5.78 7.76
C PHE A 294 10.77 -4.72 8.76
N PHE A 295 11.96 -4.89 9.35
CA PHE A 295 12.54 -3.87 10.23
C PHE A 295 12.73 -2.54 9.50
N ASN A 296 13.31 -2.55 8.31
CA ASN A 296 13.54 -1.34 7.51
C ASN A 296 12.24 -0.58 7.24
N GLN A 297 11.14 -1.30 6.95
CA GLN A 297 9.82 -0.69 6.78
C GLN A 297 9.29 -0.07 8.08
N ILE A 298 9.28 -0.83 9.17
CA ILE A 298 8.69 -0.39 10.44
C ILE A 298 9.48 0.77 11.05
N ASP A 299 10.81 0.72 11.04
CA ASP A 299 11.66 1.80 11.55
C ASP A 299 11.52 3.07 10.70
N SER A 300 11.35 2.93 9.38
CA SER A 300 11.07 4.06 8.48
C SER A 300 9.72 4.71 8.75
N LEU A 301 8.66 3.90 8.94
CA LEU A 301 7.35 4.43 9.31
C LEU A 301 7.38 5.12 10.67
N ALA A 302 8.17 4.62 11.64
CA ALA A 302 8.38 5.31 12.90
C ALA A 302 9.12 6.65 12.74
N CYS A 303 10.05 6.77 11.78
CA CYS A 303 10.67 8.05 11.43
C CYS A 303 9.66 9.04 10.82
N LEU A 304 8.65 8.56 10.09
CA LEU A 304 7.60 9.41 9.53
C LEU A 304 6.50 9.77 10.54
N GLU A 305 6.32 8.95 11.57
CA GLU A 305 5.33 9.17 12.62
C GLU A 305 5.55 10.48 13.39
N SER A 306 6.81 10.84 13.62
CA SER A 306 7.19 12.07 14.30
C SER A 306 8.54 12.55 13.79
N ASN A 307 8.54 13.70 13.10
CA ASN A 307 9.75 14.30 12.57
C ASN A 307 9.60 15.82 12.41
N ARG A 308 10.73 16.51 12.23
CA ARG A 308 10.80 17.97 12.05
C ARG A 308 10.69 18.43 10.59
N VAL A 309 10.53 17.52 9.64
CA VAL A 309 10.40 17.87 8.22
C VAL A 309 8.92 18.09 7.88
N SER A 310 8.12 17.03 8.02
CA SER A 310 6.67 17.03 7.83
C SER A 310 6.11 15.66 8.23
N ILE A 311 5.04 15.64 9.03
CA ILE A 311 4.32 14.42 9.41
C ILE A 311 3.23 14.13 8.35
N PRO A 312 3.32 13.03 7.60
CA PRO A 312 2.34 12.71 6.57
C PRO A 312 1.04 12.18 7.17
N LEU A 313 -0.09 12.71 6.69
CA LEU A 313 -1.42 12.21 7.03
C LEU A 313 -1.94 11.24 5.95
N ILE A 314 -2.47 10.10 6.39
CA ILE A 314 -2.94 9.01 5.55
C ILE A 314 -4.46 8.96 5.56
N LEU A 315 -5.05 9.02 4.37
CA LEU A 315 -6.49 8.84 4.16
C LEU A 315 -6.78 7.35 3.98
N SER A 316 -7.44 6.75 4.97
CA SER A 316 -7.73 5.30 5.01
C SER A 316 -9.22 5.01 4.82
N PHE A 317 -9.53 3.85 4.26
CA PHE A 317 -10.91 3.43 3.96
C PHE A 317 -11.15 2.02 4.48
N PRO A 318 -12.08 1.80 5.42
CA PRO A 318 -12.44 0.46 5.86
C PRO A 318 -13.05 -0.40 4.74
N SER A 319 -13.71 0.23 3.77
CA SER A 319 -14.17 -0.40 2.54
C SER A 319 -14.28 0.63 1.43
N THR A 320 -13.88 0.24 0.22
CA THR A 320 -14.15 0.97 -1.03
C THR A 320 -15.20 0.29 -1.91
N VAL A 321 -15.77 -0.80 -1.41
CA VAL A 321 -16.93 -1.45 -2.02
C VAL A 321 -18.16 -1.14 -1.16
N LEU A 322 -19.11 -0.40 -1.74
CA LEU A 322 -20.33 0.04 -1.06
C LEU A 322 -21.54 -0.65 -1.68
N SER A 323 -22.49 -1.13 -0.87
CA SER A 323 -23.75 -1.69 -1.37
C SER A 323 -24.92 -0.72 -1.23
N LEU A 324 -25.52 -0.31 -2.36
CA LEU A 324 -26.75 0.48 -2.38
C LEU A 324 -27.92 -0.28 -1.77
N THR A 325 -27.98 -1.60 -1.96
CA THR A 325 -29.08 -2.43 -1.45
C THR A 325 -29.05 -2.55 0.07
N ARG A 326 -27.85 -2.64 0.66
CA ARG A 326 -27.69 -2.65 2.12
C ARG A 326 -27.65 -1.26 2.73
N LYS A 327 -27.58 -0.21 1.90
CA LYS A 327 -27.37 1.18 2.31
C LYS A 327 -26.09 1.33 3.11
N ASP A 328 -25.00 0.76 2.59
CA ASP A 328 -23.68 0.91 3.21
C ASP A 328 -23.26 2.40 3.16
N SER A 329 -22.76 2.92 4.28
CA SER A 329 -22.21 4.26 4.35
C SER A 329 -20.74 4.29 3.92
N LEU A 330 -20.33 5.39 3.30
CA LEU A 330 -18.91 5.65 3.03
C LEU A 330 -18.26 6.11 4.33
N LYS A 331 -17.17 5.43 4.71
CA LYS A 331 -16.39 5.74 5.92
C LYS A 331 -14.95 6.05 5.54
N VAL A 332 -14.41 7.09 6.13
CA VAL A 332 -13.07 7.59 5.84
C VAL A 332 -12.34 7.85 7.16
N GLY A 333 -11.16 7.29 7.31
CA GLY A 333 -10.25 7.57 8.42
C GLY A 333 -9.15 8.53 7.98
N VAL A 334 -8.69 9.35 8.92
CA VAL A 334 -7.45 10.13 8.77
C VAL A 334 -6.58 9.81 9.96
N SER A 335 -5.35 9.38 9.70
CA SER A 335 -4.38 9.06 10.76
C SER A 335 -2.96 9.36 10.30
N THR A 336 -2.01 9.28 11.22
CA THR A 336 -0.59 9.14 10.87
C THR A 336 -0.30 7.75 10.29
N VAL A 337 0.95 7.48 9.93
CA VAL A 337 1.39 6.20 9.34
C VAL A 337 1.30 5.01 10.30
N LEU A 338 1.45 5.25 11.61
CA LEU A 338 1.24 4.21 12.64
C LEU A 338 -0.19 4.20 13.22
N GLY A 339 -1.09 5.05 12.71
CA GLY A 339 -2.49 5.07 13.13
C GLY A 339 -2.76 5.91 14.38
N SER A 340 -1.87 6.83 14.76
CA SER A 340 -2.08 7.72 15.89
C SER A 340 -3.18 8.75 15.63
N GLU A 341 -3.74 9.30 16.70
CA GLU A 341 -4.71 10.40 16.64
C GLU A 341 -4.09 11.64 15.99
N VAL A 342 -4.91 12.36 15.23
CA VAL A 342 -4.51 13.55 14.45
C VAL A 342 -5.24 14.79 14.97
N PRO A 343 -4.71 16.00 14.71
CA PRO A 343 -5.38 17.24 15.07
C PRO A 343 -6.79 17.36 14.47
N SER A 344 -7.57 18.33 14.98
CA SER A 344 -8.92 18.56 14.47
C SER A 344 -8.92 18.97 13.00
N LEU A 345 -9.73 18.27 12.21
CA LEU A 345 -9.78 18.41 10.75
C LEU A 345 -11.17 18.15 10.20
N THR A 346 -11.39 18.61 8.97
CA THR A 346 -12.59 18.34 8.18
C THR A 346 -12.21 17.56 6.92
N VAL A 347 -12.93 16.47 6.65
CA VAL A 347 -12.83 15.71 5.40
C VAL A 347 -13.98 16.11 4.49
N LYS A 348 -13.66 16.48 3.24
CA LYS A 348 -14.62 16.89 2.22
C LYS A 348 -14.58 15.92 1.04
N LEU A 349 -15.76 15.52 0.57
CA LEU A 349 -15.92 14.91 -0.75
C LEU A 349 -16.14 16.05 -1.75
N VAL A 350 -15.11 16.40 -2.51
CA VAL A 350 -15.14 17.54 -3.42
C VAL A 350 -15.61 17.18 -4.82
N GLY A 351 -15.66 15.88 -5.13
CA GLY A 351 -16.27 15.40 -6.36
C GLY A 351 -16.31 13.89 -6.47
N ALA A 352 -17.20 13.39 -7.31
CA ALA A 352 -17.27 11.99 -7.70
C ALA A 352 -17.49 11.87 -9.22
N PHE A 353 -16.72 11.01 -9.87
CA PHE A 353 -16.69 10.86 -11.33
C PHE A 353 -16.90 9.40 -11.70
N SER A 354 -17.74 9.11 -12.70
CA SER A 354 -17.83 7.75 -13.24
C SER A 354 -16.50 7.34 -13.86
N SER A 355 -15.97 6.17 -13.49
CA SER A 355 -14.68 5.70 -13.99
C SER A 355 -14.67 5.60 -15.52
N GLY A 356 -13.68 6.23 -16.16
CA GLY A 356 -13.55 6.27 -17.62
C GLY A 356 -14.37 7.37 -18.33
N SER A 357 -15.16 8.17 -17.59
CA SER A 357 -15.83 9.35 -18.14
C SER A 357 -15.02 10.63 -17.87
N LYS A 358 -15.13 11.62 -18.77
CA LYS A 358 -14.66 13.00 -18.52
C LYS A 358 -15.82 13.91 -18.11
N ASP A 359 -16.89 13.32 -17.61
CA ASP A 359 -18.13 14.03 -17.33
C ASP A 359 -17.98 14.98 -16.14
N ALA A 360 -18.92 15.92 -16.02
CA ALA A 360 -19.03 16.78 -14.86
C ALA A 360 -19.20 15.93 -13.58
N SER A 361 -18.74 16.47 -12.45
CA SER A 361 -18.86 15.77 -11.18
C SER A 361 -20.32 15.44 -10.88
N LEU A 362 -20.56 14.22 -10.40
CA LEU A 362 -21.89 13.74 -10.05
C LEU A 362 -22.37 14.27 -8.70
N VAL A 363 -21.49 14.89 -7.93
CA VAL A 363 -21.72 15.29 -6.54
C VAL A 363 -21.14 16.68 -6.34
N GLU A 364 -21.89 17.55 -5.64
CA GLU A 364 -21.38 18.85 -5.18
C GLU A 364 -20.47 18.66 -3.96
N SER A 365 -19.54 19.59 -3.77
CA SER A 365 -18.62 19.53 -2.62
C SER A 365 -19.40 19.52 -1.30
N GLN A 366 -19.13 18.51 -0.47
CA GLN A 366 -19.81 18.33 0.82
C GLN A 366 -18.87 17.80 1.89
N GLU A 367 -19.11 18.19 3.14
CA GLU A 367 -18.33 17.74 4.30
C GLU A 367 -18.86 16.41 4.84
N LEU A 368 -17.96 15.56 5.32
CA LEU A 368 -18.32 14.29 5.95
C LEU A 368 -18.52 14.50 7.46
N ASN A 369 -19.50 13.79 8.03
CA ASN A 369 -19.80 13.90 9.46
C ASN A 369 -18.77 13.11 10.28
N PHE A 370 -18.08 13.77 11.20
CA PHE A 370 -17.17 13.10 12.11
C PHE A 370 -17.94 12.36 13.21
N ASP A 371 -17.75 11.04 13.29
CA ASP A 371 -18.28 10.20 14.35
C ASP A 371 -17.23 10.00 15.45
N LYS A 372 -17.45 10.65 16.60
CA LYS A 372 -16.54 10.58 17.76
C LYS A 372 -16.38 9.17 18.33
N ALA A 373 -17.36 8.29 18.16
CA ALA A 373 -17.31 6.95 18.71
C ALA A 373 -16.36 6.03 17.93
N SER A 374 -16.32 6.18 16.60
CA SER A 374 -15.44 5.40 15.73
C SER A 374 -14.16 6.12 15.32
N GLY A 375 -14.09 7.44 15.48
CA GLY A 375 -13.00 8.26 14.96
C GLY A 375 -13.01 8.39 13.43
N LEU A 376 -14.14 8.09 12.78
CA LEU A 376 -14.28 8.07 11.33
C LEU A 376 -15.16 9.21 10.82
N HIS A 377 -14.86 9.68 9.61
CA HIS A 377 -15.70 10.59 8.85
C HIS A 377 -16.66 9.80 7.98
N ILE A 378 -17.97 10.05 8.13
CA ILE A 378 -19.03 9.22 7.55
C ILE A 378 -19.92 10.05 6.63
N LEU A 379 -20.14 9.53 5.43
CA LEU A 379 -21.24 9.91 4.55
C LEU A 379 -22.29 8.80 4.58
N ASN A 380 -23.38 9.05 5.31
CA ASN A 380 -24.41 8.05 5.59
C ASN A 380 -25.16 7.58 4.34
N ASP A 381 -25.65 8.51 3.54
CA ASP A 381 -26.37 8.22 2.30
C ASP A 381 -25.57 8.71 1.10
N LEU A 382 -25.33 7.79 0.14
CA LEU A 382 -24.75 8.18 -1.14
C LEU A 382 -25.72 9.09 -1.90
N PRO A 383 -25.23 10.13 -2.60
CA PRO A 383 -26.07 10.98 -3.42
C PRO A 383 -26.85 10.19 -4.47
N LYS A 384 -28.10 10.58 -4.75
CA LYS A 384 -28.97 9.89 -5.74
C LYS A 384 -28.40 9.87 -7.16
N SER A 385 -27.43 10.73 -7.45
CA SER A 385 -26.70 10.73 -8.72
C SER A 385 -25.81 9.48 -8.87
N ILE A 386 -25.29 8.96 -7.76
CA ILE A 386 -24.47 7.74 -7.69
C ILE A 386 -25.39 6.50 -7.72
N ASP A 387 -25.14 5.62 -8.68
CA ASP A 387 -25.83 4.34 -8.83
C ASP A 387 -24.82 3.17 -8.92
N VAL A 388 -25.25 1.94 -9.14
CA VAL A 388 -24.36 0.78 -9.31
C VAL A 388 -23.34 1.02 -10.44
N GLY A 389 -22.06 0.88 -10.12
CA GLY A 389 -20.96 1.14 -11.05
C GLY A 389 -19.62 1.46 -10.37
N SER A 390 -18.62 1.80 -11.17
CA SER A 390 -17.29 2.19 -10.70
C SER A 390 -17.10 3.70 -10.78
N TYR A 391 -16.55 4.30 -9.73
CA TYR A 391 -16.35 5.73 -9.60
C TYR A 391 -14.95 6.06 -9.10
N THR A 392 -14.51 7.29 -9.35
CA THR A 392 -13.37 7.93 -8.68
C THR A 392 -13.89 9.06 -7.81
N PHE A 393 -13.75 8.93 -6.50
CA PHE A 393 -14.10 9.94 -5.51
C PHE A 393 -12.86 10.79 -5.22
N VAL A 394 -13.05 12.09 -5.05
CA VAL A 394 -11.97 13.04 -4.77
C VAL A 394 -12.21 13.64 -3.41
N PHE A 395 -11.24 13.46 -2.52
CA PHE A 395 -11.28 13.95 -1.15
C PHE A 395 -10.28 15.07 -0.93
N GLU A 396 -10.67 16.02 -0.10
CA GLU A 396 -9.83 17.10 0.40
C GLU A 396 -9.92 17.10 1.92
N VAL A 397 -8.79 17.30 2.60
CA VAL A 397 -8.73 17.38 4.06
C VAL A 397 -8.21 18.75 4.45
N VAL A 398 -8.92 19.40 5.36
CA VAL A 398 -8.63 20.75 5.82
C VAL A 398 -8.40 20.70 7.33
N LEU A 399 -7.19 21.07 7.75
CA LEU A 399 -6.86 21.23 9.18
C LEU A 399 -7.55 22.49 9.72
N HIS A 400 -8.05 22.43 10.96
CA HIS A 400 -8.79 23.57 11.53
C HIS A 400 -7.87 24.72 11.97
N GLU A 401 -6.65 24.39 12.41
CA GLU A 401 -5.68 25.37 12.88
C GLU A 401 -4.53 25.48 11.87
N PRO A 402 -4.21 26.69 11.37
CA PRO A 402 -3.15 26.88 10.37
C PRO A 402 -1.76 26.45 10.84
N GLU A 403 -1.47 26.53 12.14
CA GLU A 403 -0.19 26.11 12.73
C GLU A 403 0.08 24.62 12.50
N HIS A 404 -0.97 23.80 12.39
CA HIS A 404 -0.83 22.38 12.07
C HIS A 404 -0.39 22.13 10.62
N GLU A 405 -0.56 23.08 9.69
CA GLU A 405 -0.09 22.92 8.30
C GLU A 405 1.45 22.99 8.18
N GLU A 406 2.13 23.59 9.17
CA GLU A 406 3.60 23.58 9.23
C GLU A 406 4.17 22.24 9.70
N VAL A 407 3.36 21.44 10.41
CA VAL A 407 3.76 20.17 11.02
C VAL A 407 3.23 18.98 10.23
N TYR A 408 1.96 19.02 9.85
CA TYR A 408 1.25 17.94 9.18
C TYR A 408 1.02 18.27 7.72
N PHE A 409 1.23 17.28 6.87
CA PHE A 409 0.98 17.43 5.45
C PHE A 409 0.03 16.36 4.94
N MET A 410 -0.98 16.82 4.20
CA MET A 410 -1.76 15.99 3.31
C MET A 410 -1.71 16.60 1.91
N GLY A 411 -1.67 15.75 0.88
CA GLY A 411 -1.80 16.22 -0.50
C GLY A 411 -3.12 16.96 -0.69
N SER A 412 -3.12 17.93 -1.62
CA SER A 412 -4.28 18.81 -1.84
C SER A 412 -5.58 18.07 -2.14
N GLN A 413 -5.51 17.01 -2.97
CA GLN A 413 -6.65 16.15 -3.26
C GLN A 413 -6.21 14.69 -3.41
N THR A 414 -6.99 13.79 -2.80
CA THR A 414 -6.78 12.35 -2.91
C THR A 414 -7.87 11.71 -3.76
N LYS A 415 -7.47 11.05 -4.84
CA LYS A 415 -8.37 10.32 -5.73
C LYS A 415 -8.47 8.87 -5.27
N VAL A 416 -9.69 8.40 -5.07
CA VAL A 416 -9.96 7.07 -4.54
C VAL A 416 -10.99 6.37 -5.41
N PRO A 417 -10.66 5.23 -6.02
CA PRO A 417 -11.65 4.45 -6.74
C PRO A 417 -12.61 3.77 -5.75
N ILE A 418 -13.91 3.92 -6.02
CA ILE A 418 -15.01 3.37 -5.22
C ILE A 418 -15.89 2.54 -6.14
N SER A 419 -16.17 1.31 -5.73
CA SER A 419 -17.08 0.41 -6.44
C SER A 419 -18.42 0.37 -5.71
N VAL A 420 -19.48 0.75 -6.41
CA VAL A 420 -20.84 0.75 -5.88
C VAL A 420 -21.60 -0.45 -6.44
N THR A 421 -22.03 -1.33 -5.54
CA THR A 421 -22.69 -2.59 -5.85
C THR A 421 -24.18 -2.53 -5.51
N GLY A 422 -24.97 -3.38 -6.16
CA GLY A 422 -26.39 -3.48 -5.86
C GLY A 422 -27.02 -4.77 -6.33
N LEU A 423 -28.18 -5.08 -5.76
CA LEU A 423 -29.08 -6.10 -6.26
C LEU A 423 -29.77 -5.57 -7.52
N ILE A 424 -29.29 -6.04 -8.67
CA ILE A 424 -29.92 -5.77 -9.95
C ILE A 424 -31.19 -6.60 -10.07
N LYS A 425 -32.29 -5.97 -10.47
CA LYS A 425 -33.54 -6.65 -10.75
C LYS A 425 -33.65 -6.94 -12.23
N VAL A 426 -34.22 -8.10 -12.53
CA VAL A 426 -34.60 -8.48 -13.89
C VAL A 426 -36.09 -8.22 -14.04
N GLU A 427 -36.46 -7.37 -14.97
CA GLU A 427 -37.84 -6.94 -15.21
C GLU A 427 -38.23 -7.19 -16.67
N ASN A 428 -39.53 -7.17 -16.94
CA ASN A 428 -40.10 -7.26 -18.29
C ASN A 428 -39.49 -8.39 -19.14
N SER A 429 -39.27 -9.54 -18.50
CA SER A 429 -38.65 -10.69 -19.14
C SER A 429 -39.68 -11.48 -19.92
N GLU A 430 -39.41 -11.70 -21.21
CA GLU A 430 -40.34 -12.28 -22.15
C GLU A 430 -39.62 -13.20 -23.13
N ILE A 431 -40.28 -14.29 -23.48
CA ILE A 431 -39.85 -15.19 -24.55
C ILE A 431 -40.97 -15.37 -25.54
N ALA A 432 -40.66 -15.24 -26.82
CA ALA A 432 -41.63 -15.30 -27.91
C ALA A 432 -41.13 -16.15 -29.08
N VAL A 433 -42.06 -16.84 -29.73
CA VAL A 433 -41.85 -17.51 -31.02
C VAL A 433 -42.46 -16.63 -32.10
N LEU A 434 -41.64 -16.27 -33.08
CA LEU A 434 -41.99 -15.37 -34.19
C LEU A 434 -42.05 -16.17 -35.49
N ASP A 435 -43.03 -15.87 -36.32
CA ASP A 435 -43.09 -16.35 -37.71
C ASP A 435 -42.02 -15.63 -38.55
N SER A 436 -41.28 -16.37 -39.39
CA SER A 436 -40.17 -15.80 -40.17
C SER A 436 -40.60 -14.91 -41.32
N ASP A 437 -41.80 -15.13 -41.88
CA ASP A 437 -42.31 -14.47 -43.08
C ASP A 437 -43.08 -13.19 -42.73
N LEU A 438 -43.85 -13.23 -41.65
CA LEU A 438 -44.71 -12.11 -41.24
C LEU A 438 -44.17 -11.32 -40.04
N GLY A 439 -43.19 -11.86 -39.30
CA GLY A 439 -42.68 -11.25 -38.06
C GLY A 439 -43.73 -11.16 -36.94
N SER A 440 -44.89 -11.79 -37.13
CA SER A 440 -45.98 -11.84 -36.16
C SER A 440 -45.63 -12.74 -34.98
N ILE A 441 -46.12 -12.38 -33.80
CA ILE A 441 -45.93 -13.15 -32.58
C ILE A 441 -46.92 -14.32 -32.60
N GLU A 442 -46.42 -15.55 -32.74
CA GLU A 442 -47.26 -16.74 -32.66
C GLU A 442 -47.53 -17.15 -31.21
N SER A 443 -46.50 -17.06 -30.36
CA SER A 443 -46.65 -17.31 -28.93
C SER A 443 -45.72 -16.41 -28.14
N GLN A 444 -46.18 -15.91 -26.99
CA GLN A 444 -45.42 -15.08 -26.08
C GLN A 444 -45.72 -15.50 -24.64
N LYS A 445 -44.66 -15.66 -23.85
CA LYS A 445 -44.77 -16.00 -22.43
C LYS A 445 -43.92 -15.03 -21.62
N LYS A 446 -44.49 -14.49 -20.55
CA LYS A 446 -43.74 -13.75 -19.54
C LYS A 446 -42.90 -14.72 -18.73
N LEU A 447 -41.63 -14.39 -18.56
CA LEU A 447 -40.69 -15.13 -17.74
C LEU A 447 -40.62 -14.49 -16.36
N ASP A 448 -40.72 -15.30 -15.32
CA ASP A 448 -40.19 -14.95 -14.02
C ASP A 448 -38.78 -15.54 -13.94
N LEU A 449 -37.78 -14.70 -14.23
CA LEU A 449 -36.36 -15.09 -14.18
C LEU A 449 -35.84 -15.22 -12.72
N ALA A 450 -36.61 -14.76 -11.73
CA ALA A 450 -36.28 -14.90 -10.30
C ALA A 450 -36.95 -16.13 -9.66
N GLY A 451 -37.99 -16.68 -10.28
CA GLY A 451 -38.76 -17.85 -9.83
C GLY A 451 -38.41 -19.17 -10.52
N LYS A 452 -38.96 -20.29 -10.02
CA LYS A 452 -38.86 -21.62 -10.65
C LYS A 452 -39.97 -21.79 -11.70
N ASN A 453 -39.80 -21.20 -12.88
CA ASN A 453 -40.75 -21.40 -13.98
C ASN A 453 -40.27 -22.50 -14.94
N ALA A 454 -40.96 -23.63 -14.97
CA ALA A 454 -40.78 -24.66 -16.00
C ALA A 454 -41.61 -24.27 -17.23
N ILE A 455 -41.03 -23.48 -18.13
CA ILE A 455 -41.69 -23.04 -19.35
C ILE A 455 -41.23 -23.91 -20.52
N SER A 456 -42.19 -24.54 -21.20
CA SER A 456 -42.00 -25.24 -22.46
C SER A 456 -42.45 -24.41 -23.66
N LEU A 457 -41.58 -24.30 -24.65
CA LEU A 457 -41.84 -23.68 -25.96
C LEU A 457 -41.32 -24.63 -27.04
N SER A 458 -41.96 -24.61 -28.20
CA SER A 458 -41.49 -25.32 -29.38
C SER A 458 -41.39 -24.35 -30.53
N ALA A 459 -40.34 -24.47 -31.33
CA ALA A 459 -40.09 -23.65 -32.50
C ALA A 459 -39.49 -24.52 -33.60
N ASN A 460 -39.95 -24.35 -34.83
CA ASN A 460 -39.44 -25.07 -35.99
C ASN A 460 -38.43 -24.21 -36.80
N HIS A 461 -37.93 -24.76 -37.91
CA HIS A 461 -36.95 -24.09 -38.77
C HIS A 461 -37.49 -22.86 -39.52
N LEU A 462 -38.81 -22.68 -39.61
CA LEU A 462 -39.46 -21.49 -40.17
C LEU A 462 -39.79 -20.44 -39.11
N GLN A 463 -39.43 -20.68 -37.84
CA GLN A 463 -39.71 -19.78 -36.73
C GLN A 463 -38.43 -19.24 -36.10
N LYS A 464 -38.55 -18.10 -35.41
CA LYS A 464 -37.47 -17.47 -34.67
C LYS A 464 -37.83 -17.40 -33.20
N LEU A 465 -36.84 -17.63 -32.33
CA LEU A 465 -37.03 -17.48 -30.89
C LEU A 465 -36.47 -16.12 -30.44
N ARG A 466 -37.31 -15.26 -29.87
CA ARG A 466 -36.90 -13.98 -29.28
C ARG A 466 -36.93 -14.08 -27.76
N LEU A 467 -35.82 -13.76 -27.11
CA LEU A 467 -35.74 -13.52 -25.67
C LEU A 467 -35.45 -12.04 -25.44
N SER A 468 -36.25 -11.40 -24.58
CA SER A 468 -36.03 -10.01 -24.17
C SER A 468 -36.21 -9.82 -22.67
N PHE A 469 -35.40 -8.97 -22.06
CA PHE A 469 -35.52 -8.61 -20.64
C PHE A 469 -34.88 -7.24 -20.37
N GLN A 470 -35.23 -6.64 -19.23
CA GLN A 470 -34.65 -5.38 -18.76
C GLN A 470 -33.93 -5.62 -17.45
N LEU A 471 -32.85 -4.88 -17.23
CA LEU A 471 -32.10 -4.90 -15.99
C LEU A 471 -32.18 -3.53 -15.34
N THR A 472 -32.60 -3.48 -14.09
CA THR A 472 -32.77 -2.24 -13.34
C THR A 472 -31.96 -2.24 -12.05
N THR A 473 -31.34 -1.08 -11.76
CA THR A 473 -30.62 -0.84 -10.52
C THR A 473 -31.58 -0.64 -9.34
N PRO A 474 -31.10 -0.64 -8.08
CA PRO A 474 -31.94 -0.28 -6.93
C PRO A 474 -32.61 1.10 -7.04
N HIS A 475 -32.02 2.04 -7.78
CA HIS A 475 -32.59 3.35 -8.06
C HIS A 475 -33.53 3.37 -9.28
N GLY A 476 -33.77 2.23 -9.92
CA GLY A 476 -34.68 2.10 -11.07
C GLY A 476 -34.09 2.56 -12.41
N ARG A 477 -32.77 2.74 -12.50
CA ARG A 477 -32.10 3.06 -13.77
C ARG A 477 -31.80 1.80 -14.55
N SER A 478 -31.73 1.92 -15.88
CA SER A 478 -31.30 0.83 -16.76
C SER A 478 -29.85 0.44 -16.45
N PHE A 479 -29.59 -0.85 -16.24
CA PHE A 479 -28.27 -1.39 -15.94
C PHE A 479 -27.70 -2.14 -17.15
N LYS A 480 -26.44 -1.85 -17.49
CA LYS A 480 -25.69 -2.56 -18.52
C LYS A 480 -24.58 -3.38 -17.86
N PRO A 481 -24.72 -4.72 -17.76
CA PRO A 481 -23.68 -5.58 -17.22
C PRO A 481 -22.53 -5.71 -18.22
N HIS A 482 -21.36 -6.09 -17.71
CA HIS A 482 -20.19 -6.47 -18.48
C HIS A 482 -20.52 -7.59 -19.47
N GLN A 483 -21.28 -8.61 -19.04
CA GLN A 483 -21.62 -9.75 -19.88
C GLN A 483 -23.00 -10.34 -19.59
N ALA A 484 -23.67 -10.77 -20.66
CA ALA A 484 -24.92 -11.52 -20.63
C ALA A 484 -24.89 -12.60 -21.72
N PHE A 485 -25.08 -13.85 -21.32
CA PHE A 485 -25.01 -15.01 -22.20
C PHE A 485 -26.27 -15.86 -22.13
N LEU A 486 -26.73 -16.29 -23.29
CA LEU A 486 -27.74 -17.33 -23.44
C LEU A 486 -27.06 -18.63 -23.82
N LYS A 487 -27.15 -19.63 -22.95
CA LYS A 487 -26.64 -20.98 -23.18
C LYS A 487 -27.80 -21.91 -23.52
N LEU A 488 -27.65 -22.68 -24.59
CA LEU A 488 -28.57 -23.75 -24.98
C LEU A 488 -27.85 -25.08 -24.91
N ARG A 489 -28.40 -26.02 -24.15
CA ARG A 489 -27.83 -27.36 -23.95
C ARG A 489 -28.75 -28.41 -24.51
N HIS A 490 -28.32 -29.08 -25.58
CA HIS A 490 -29.06 -30.19 -26.17
C HIS A 490 -29.11 -31.40 -25.22
N GLU A 491 -30.10 -32.26 -25.39
CA GLU A 491 -30.20 -33.54 -24.66
C GLU A 491 -28.97 -34.44 -24.85
N SER A 492 -28.28 -34.34 -25.99
CA SER A 492 -26.99 -35.01 -26.26
C SER A 492 -25.80 -34.41 -25.50
N LYS A 493 -26.03 -33.39 -24.67
CA LYS A 493 -25.04 -32.64 -23.88
C LYS A 493 -24.16 -31.67 -24.66
N VAL A 494 -24.44 -31.43 -25.95
CA VAL A 494 -23.81 -30.33 -26.71
C VAL A 494 -24.33 -28.99 -26.21
N GLU A 495 -23.43 -28.02 -26.04
CA GLU A 495 -23.73 -26.69 -25.50
C GLU A 495 -23.42 -25.61 -26.54
N HIS A 496 -24.33 -24.64 -26.69
CA HIS A 496 -24.19 -23.48 -27.56
C HIS A 496 -24.35 -22.22 -26.71
N ILE A 497 -23.40 -21.29 -26.81
CA ILE A 497 -23.42 -20.05 -26.02
C ILE A 497 -23.52 -18.87 -26.97
N PHE A 498 -24.47 -17.98 -26.70
CA PHE A 498 -24.73 -16.79 -27.48
C PHE A 498 -24.63 -15.54 -26.59
N VAL A 499 -24.02 -14.48 -27.12
CA VAL A 499 -23.99 -13.18 -26.44
C VAL A 499 -25.34 -12.49 -26.64
N VAL A 500 -25.94 -12.01 -25.56
CA VAL A 500 -27.21 -11.28 -25.63
C VAL A 500 -26.93 -9.81 -25.94
N GLY A 501 -27.58 -9.27 -26.99
CA GLY A 501 -27.40 -7.89 -27.40
C GLY A 501 -28.12 -6.92 -26.45
N ASN A 502 -27.62 -5.68 -26.38
CA ASN A 502 -28.27 -4.58 -25.66
C ASN A 502 -28.71 -3.50 -26.65
N SER A 503 -30.01 -3.21 -26.71
CA SER A 503 -30.62 -2.18 -27.56
C SER A 503 -30.68 -0.78 -26.88
N GLY A 504 -30.10 -0.64 -25.69
CA GLY A 504 -30.12 0.57 -24.86
C GLY A 504 -31.28 0.62 -23.86
N LYS A 505 -32.47 0.11 -24.26
CA LYS A 505 -33.65 0.03 -23.38
C LYS A 505 -33.92 -1.38 -22.84
N GLN A 506 -33.52 -2.40 -23.59
CA GLN A 506 -33.71 -3.80 -23.21
C GLN A 506 -32.60 -4.68 -23.81
N PHE A 507 -32.35 -5.80 -23.15
CA PHE A 507 -31.56 -6.88 -23.69
C PHE A 507 -32.44 -7.72 -24.60
N GLU A 508 -31.91 -8.07 -25.76
CA GLU A 508 -32.64 -8.85 -26.75
C GLU A 508 -31.70 -9.77 -27.53
N ILE A 509 -32.17 -11.00 -27.76
CA ILE A 509 -31.57 -11.93 -28.70
C ILE A 509 -32.66 -12.62 -29.51
N VAL A 510 -32.45 -12.68 -30.83
CA VAL A 510 -33.30 -13.40 -31.76
C VAL A 510 -32.50 -14.55 -32.37
N LEU A 511 -32.91 -15.78 -32.07
CA LEU A 511 -32.33 -16.99 -32.65
C LEU A 511 -33.12 -17.37 -33.89
N ASN A 512 -32.50 -17.22 -35.05
CA ASN A 512 -33.03 -17.70 -36.33
C ASN A 512 -32.52 -19.12 -36.58
N PHE A 513 -33.36 -20.13 -36.33
CA PHE A 513 -32.92 -21.53 -36.41
C PHE A 513 -32.46 -21.93 -37.82
N LEU A 514 -33.08 -21.41 -38.89
CA LEU A 514 -32.63 -21.65 -40.27
C LEU A 514 -31.22 -21.12 -40.51
N GLY A 515 -30.90 -19.94 -39.98
CA GLY A 515 -29.57 -19.34 -40.10
C GLY A 515 -28.53 -19.94 -39.14
N LEU A 516 -28.96 -20.75 -38.17
CA LEU A 516 -28.11 -21.33 -37.14
C LEU A 516 -27.91 -22.84 -37.29
N VAL A 517 -28.51 -23.49 -38.30
CA VAL A 517 -28.48 -24.96 -38.48
C VAL A 517 -27.06 -25.54 -38.39
N GLU A 518 -26.09 -24.92 -39.07
CA GLU A 518 -24.68 -25.35 -39.01
C GLU A 518 -24.08 -25.20 -37.61
N LYS A 519 -24.39 -24.09 -36.91
CA LYS A 519 -23.93 -23.82 -35.54
C LYS A 519 -24.55 -24.77 -34.50
N PHE A 520 -25.73 -25.31 -34.79
CA PHE A 520 -26.38 -26.37 -34.01
C PHE A 520 -25.99 -27.78 -34.44
N PHE A 521 -25.05 -27.94 -35.38
CA PHE A 521 -24.63 -29.25 -35.92
C PHE A 521 -25.79 -30.08 -36.46
N TYR A 522 -26.82 -29.44 -37.01
CA TYR A 522 -28.03 -30.11 -37.50
C TYR A 522 -28.78 -30.94 -36.43
N LEU A 523 -28.55 -30.65 -35.15
CA LEU A 523 -29.19 -31.36 -34.03
C LEU A 523 -30.60 -30.80 -33.78
N SER A 524 -31.61 -31.63 -34.03
CA SER A 524 -32.99 -31.40 -33.59
C SER A 524 -33.27 -32.19 -32.31
N GLY A 525 -34.10 -31.64 -31.44
CA GLY A 525 -34.45 -32.25 -30.17
C GLY A 525 -34.57 -31.23 -29.06
N LYS A 526 -34.60 -31.72 -27.82
CA LYS A 526 -34.84 -30.90 -26.64
C LYS A 526 -33.59 -30.11 -26.24
N TYR A 527 -33.78 -28.84 -25.93
CA TYR A 527 -32.75 -27.96 -25.38
C TYR A 527 -33.15 -27.44 -24.00
N ASP A 528 -32.21 -27.47 -23.05
CA ASP A 528 -32.28 -26.70 -21.82
C ASP A 528 -31.66 -25.31 -22.09
N MET A 529 -32.37 -24.24 -21.75
CA MET A 529 -31.95 -22.85 -21.93
C MET A 529 -31.51 -22.25 -20.61
N GLU A 530 -30.34 -21.65 -20.55
CA GLU A 530 -29.77 -21.02 -19.36
C GLU A 530 -29.36 -19.58 -19.68
N LEU A 531 -29.90 -18.61 -18.96
CA LEU A 531 -29.48 -17.21 -19.06
C LEU A 531 -28.52 -16.89 -17.91
N THR A 532 -27.31 -16.45 -18.25
CA THR A 532 -26.27 -16.07 -17.29
C THR A 532 -25.93 -14.59 -17.45
N ILE A 533 -26.09 -13.81 -16.38
CA ILE A 533 -25.76 -12.38 -16.36
C ILE A 533 -24.73 -12.15 -15.27
N GLY A 534 -23.60 -11.54 -15.63
CA GLY A 534 -22.49 -11.29 -14.71
C GLY A 534 -21.88 -9.91 -14.87
N ASP A 535 -21.63 -9.26 -13.74
CA ASP A 535 -20.89 -8.01 -13.62
C ASP A 535 -20.24 -7.96 -12.22
N ALA A 536 -19.08 -7.32 -12.10
CA ALA A 536 -18.38 -7.15 -10.82
C ALA A 536 -19.17 -6.28 -9.82
N ALA A 537 -20.05 -5.40 -10.31
CA ALA A 537 -20.90 -4.54 -9.50
C ALA A 537 -22.22 -5.22 -9.05
N MET A 538 -22.51 -6.44 -9.54
CA MET A 538 -23.70 -7.20 -9.16
C MET A 538 -23.46 -8.02 -7.89
N VAL A 539 -24.36 -7.87 -6.91
CA VAL A 539 -24.31 -8.66 -5.66
C VAL A 539 -24.71 -10.14 -5.89
N LYS A 540 -25.40 -10.45 -7.00
CA LYS A 540 -25.87 -11.80 -7.33
C LYS A 540 -25.75 -12.09 -8.82
N LEU A 541 -25.14 -13.23 -9.15
CA LEU A 541 -25.19 -13.81 -10.49
C LEU A 541 -26.59 -14.39 -10.74
N PHE A 542 -27.21 -14.06 -11.87
CA PHE A 542 -28.47 -14.68 -12.29
C PHE A 542 -28.19 -15.86 -13.20
N VAL A 543 -28.76 -17.03 -12.85
CA VAL A 543 -28.77 -18.25 -13.66
C VAL A 543 -30.19 -18.82 -13.61
N SER A 544 -30.86 -18.87 -14.76
CA SER A 544 -32.24 -19.39 -14.87
C SER A 544 -32.34 -20.44 -15.97
N GLY A 545 -32.86 -21.64 -15.65
CA GLY A 545 -33.00 -22.77 -16.57
C GLY A 545 -34.43 -22.96 -17.10
N TYR A 546 -34.61 -23.07 -18.42
CA TYR A 546 -35.87 -23.33 -19.12
C TYR A 546 -35.74 -24.55 -20.05
N ARG A 547 -36.86 -25.18 -20.44
CA ARG A 547 -36.86 -26.39 -21.29
C ARG A 547 -37.60 -26.13 -22.59
N THR A 548 -36.93 -26.16 -23.73
CA THR A 548 -37.57 -26.03 -25.06
C THR A 548 -37.60 -27.37 -25.79
N TYR A 549 -38.70 -27.68 -26.47
CA TYR A 549 -38.97 -28.94 -27.16
C TYR A 549 -38.85 -28.82 -28.68
#